data_AF-A0A1H9BN56-F1
#
_entry.id   AF-A0A1H9BN56-F1
#
_cell.length_a   1.000
_cell.length_b   1.000
_cell.length_c   1.000
_cell.angle_alpha   90.00
_cell.angle_beta   90.00
_cell.angle_gamma   90.00
#
_symmetry.space_group_name_H-M   'P 1'
#
loop_
_entity.id
_entity.type
_entity.pdbx_description
1 polymer ?
#
loop_
_entity_poly.entity_id
_entity_poly.type
_entity_poly.pdbx_seq_one_letter_code
_entity_poly.pdbx_strand_id
1 'polypeptide(L)'
;MPHPPAAEYFVATVNGELVAHLAVCPLFTAKAYRATRLVVMPEWQGAGVGTAFLNEVMQYHLDGKGRCGHKYHTFFHTSHPQLCGYLRHSNKWLQTNAMLHGSNKVRSKDSINRTGKGTITGCGYGGHFRAVQAFKYLGK
;
A
#
# COMPACT_ATOMS: atom_id res chain seq x y z
N MET A 1 -17.23 -1.11 5.99
CA MET A 1 -16.23 -1.48 4.96
C MET A 1 -15.74 -2.88 5.29
N PRO A 2 -15.61 -3.81 4.32
CA PRO A 2 -15.30 -5.21 4.63
C PRO A 2 -13.92 -5.37 5.28
N HIS A 3 -13.86 -6.25 6.28
CA HIS A 3 -12.62 -6.61 6.97
C HIS A 3 -11.71 -7.40 6.02
N PRO A 4 -10.37 -7.17 6.02
CA PRO A 4 -9.49 -7.96 5.19
C PRO A 4 -9.52 -9.42 5.66
N PRO A 5 -9.64 -10.39 4.73
CA PRO A 5 -9.74 -11.81 5.09
C PRO A 5 -8.47 -12.29 5.78
N ALA A 6 -8.65 -13.06 6.85
CA ALA A 6 -7.57 -13.63 7.66
C ALA A 6 -6.53 -12.59 8.14
N ALA A 7 -6.96 -11.35 8.40
CA ALA A 7 -6.08 -10.30 8.90
C ALA A 7 -5.66 -10.55 10.35
N GLU A 8 -4.41 -10.20 10.65
CA GLU A 8 -3.93 -9.90 11.99
C GLU A 8 -3.95 -8.40 12.21
N TYR A 9 -4.41 -7.98 13.39
CA TYR A 9 -4.58 -6.59 13.74
C TYR A 9 -3.59 -6.22 14.83
N PHE A 10 -2.88 -5.12 14.61
CA PHE A 10 -1.87 -4.60 15.51
C PHE A 10 -2.32 -3.23 15.99
N VAL A 11 -2.05 -2.93 17.25
CA VAL A 11 -2.25 -1.61 17.84
C VAL A 11 -0.93 -1.14 18.45
N ALA A 12 -0.65 0.14 18.31
CA ALA A 12 0.45 0.80 19.00
C ALA A 12 -0.10 1.53 20.22
N THR A 13 0.64 1.48 21.32
CA THR A 13 0.33 2.26 22.52
C THR A 13 1.51 3.13 22.93
N VAL A 14 1.21 4.31 23.46
CA VAL A 14 2.19 5.17 24.12
C VAL A 14 1.61 5.52 25.48
N ASN A 15 2.33 5.19 26.56
CA ASN A 15 1.89 5.40 27.94
C ASN A 15 0.48 4.84 28.24
N GLY A 16 0.11 3.72 27.61
CA GLY A 16 -1.20 3.08 27.77
C GLY A 16 -2.31 3.65 26.87
N GLU A 17 -2.07 4.74 26.14
CA GLU A 17 -3.01 5.30 25.17
C GLU A 17 -2.86 4.64 23.80
N LEU A 18 -3.97 4.36 23.10
CA LEU A 18 -3.98 3.82 21.74
C LEU A 18 -3.64 4.92 20.73
N VAL A 19 -2.54 4.77 19.99
CA VAL A 19 -2.05 5.84 19.08
C VAL A 19 -2.09 5.45 17.60
N ALA A 20 -2.03 4.17 17.28
CA ALA A 20 -2.05 3.70 15.90
C ALA A 20 -2.61 2.28 15.76
N HIS A 21 -3.06 1.95 14.57
CA HIS A 21 -3.59 0.65 14.20
C HIS A 21 -3.10 0.24 12.80
N LEU A 22 -2.87 -1.05 12.61
CA LEU A 22 -2.50 -1.63 11.31
C LEU A 22 -3.08 -3.03 11.18
N ALA A 23 -3.54 -3.37 9.98
CA ALA A 23 -3.98 -4.72 9.64
C ALA A 23 -3.02 -5.35 8.61
N VAL A 24 -2.58 -6.58 8.87
CA VAL A 24 -1.76 -7.35 7.92
C VAL A 24 -2.51 -8.62 7.54
N CYS A 25 -2.68 -8.86 6.25
CA CYS A 25 -3.32 -10.08 5.74
C CYS A 25 -2.37 -10.87 4.83
N PRO A 26 -2.54 -12.21 4.72
CA PRO A 26 -1.87 -13.00 3.71
C PRO A 26 -2.23 -12.51 2.30
N LEU A 27 -1.25 -12.45 1.41
CA LEU A 27 -1.50 -12.22 -0.01
C LEU A 27 -1.70 -13.58 -0.69
N PHE A 28 -2.94 -14.06 -0.78
CA PHE A 28 -3.23 -15.43 -1.26
C PHE A 28 -2.72 -15.78 -2.65
N THR A 29 -2.37 -14.79 -3.48
CA THR A 29 -1.82 -14.99 -4.82
C THR A 29 -0.28 -15.09 -4.83
N ALA A 30 0.39 -14.96 -3.69
CA ALA A 30 1.86 -14.99 -3.60
C ALA A 30 2.36 -15.44 -2.21
N LYS A 31 3.63 -15.82 -2.11
CA LYS A 31 4.31 -16.07 -0.82
C LYS A 31 4.69 -14.75 -0.14
N ALA A 32 3.69 -13.98 0.25
CA ALA A 32 3.83 -12.64 0.80
C ALA A 32 2.67 -12.26 1.73
N TYR A 33 2.87 -11.21 2.51
CA TYR A 33 1.81 -10.52 3.25
C TYR A 33 1.48 -9.18 2.61
N ARG A 34 0.36 -8.59 3.01
CA ARG A 34 -0.08 -7.25 2.64
C ARG A 34 -0.50 -6.47 3.88
N ALA A 35 0.16 -5.34 4.11
CA ALA A 35 -0.22 -4.37 5.11
C ALA A 35 -1.29 -3.42 4.54
N THR A 36 -2.33 -3.18 5.33
CA THR A 36 -3.50 -2.37 4.97
C THR A 36 -4.00 -1.63 6.20
N ARG A 37 -4.79 -0.56 6.00
CA ARG A 37 -5.46 0.17 7.10
C ARG A 37 -4.51 0.73 8.16
N LEU A 38 -3.37 1.26 7.75
CA LEU A 38 -2.54 2.05 8.67
C LEU A 38 -3.33 3.30 9.07
N VAL A 39 -3.61 3.44 10.35
CA VAL A 39 -4.24 4.61 10.97
C VAL A 39 -3.34 5.08 12.10
N VAL A 40 -3.09 6.37 12.17
CA VAL A 40 -2.39 7.03 13.27
C VAL A 40 -3.29 8.16 13.73
N MET A 41 -3.49 8.27 15.03
CA MET A 41 -4.29 9.33 15.62
C MET A 41 -3.72 10.70 15.26
N PRO A 42 -4.55 11.71 14.95
CA PRO A 42 -4.11 13.00 14.40
C PRO A 42 -3.01 13.69 15.20
N GLU A 43 -3.11 13.67 16.54
CA GLU A 43 -2.17 14.27 17.47
C GLU A 43 -0.78 13.61 17.47
N TRP A 44 -0.69 12.38 16.94
CA TRP A 44 0.56 11.63 16.79
C TRP A 44 1.09 11.63 15.34
N GLN A 45 0.40 12.29 14.41
CA GLN A 45 0.87 12.43 13.03
C GLN A 45 2.06 13.38 12.96
N GLY A 46 3.04 13.06 12.09
CA GLY A 46 4.28 13.84 11.98
C GLY A 46 5.35 13.51 13.02
N ALA A 47 5.00 12.89 14.17
CA ALA A 47 5.94 12.47 15.20
C ALA A 47 6.73 11.17 14.87
N GLY A 48 6.53 10.60 13.68
CA GLY A 48 7.21 9.37 13.24
C GLY A 48 6.64 8.05 13.79
N VAL A 49 5.61 8.11 14.66
CA VAL A 49 4.96 6.93 15.26
C VAL A 49 4.46 5.95 14.20
N GLY A 50 3.75 6.45 13.18
CA GLY A 50 3.20 5.61 12.12
C GLY A 50 4.24 4.81 11.34
N THR A 51 5.38 5.44 11.04
CA THR A 51 6.46 4.81 10.29
C THR A 51 7.26 3.82 11.13
N ALA A 52 7.51 4.15 12.40
CA ALA A 52 8.15 3.23 13.35
C ALA A 52 7.28 2.00 13.58
N PHE A 53 5.99 2.21 13.86
CA PHE A 53 5.02 1.14 14.06
C PHE A 53 4.86 0.27 12.81
N LEU A 54 4.76 0.87 11.62
CA LEU A 54 4.69 0.12 10.37
C LEU A 54 5.92 -0.78 10.20
N ASN A 55 7.14 -0.25 10.37
CA ASN A 55 8.38 -1.02 10.23
C ASN A 55 8.44 -2.19 11.21
N GLU A 56 8.06 -1.97 12.47
CA GLU A 56 8.08 -3.00 13.51
C GLU A 56 7.15 -4.16 13.14
N VAL A 57 5.93 -3.86 12.72
CA VAL A 57 4.97 -4.90 12.30
C VAL A 57 5.46 -5.62 11.03
N MET A 58 6.13 -4.95 10.10
CA MET A 58 6.68 -5.63 8.92
C MET A 58 7.84 -6.55 9.30
N GLN A 59 8.71 -6.11 10.22
CA GLN A 59 9.81 -6.93 10.75
C GLN A 59 9.27 -8.15 11.49
N TYR A 60 8.24 -7.99 12.31
CA TYR A 60 7.54 -9.08 12.99
C TYR A 60 7.10 -10.20 12.01
N HIS A 61 6.57 -9.83 10.85
CA HIS A 61 6.20 -10.82 9.82
C HIS A 61 7.42 -11.41 9.11
N LEU A 62 8.44 -10.59 8.83
CA LEU A 62 9.68 -11.06 8.19
C LEU A 62 10.42 -12.08 9.06
N ASP A 63 10.37 -11.91 10.38
CA ASP A 63 10.90 -12.84 11.38
C ASP A 63 10.11 -14.16 11.45
N GLY A 64 8.93 -14.22 10.83
CA GLY A 64 8.04 -15.38 10.88
C GLY A 64 7.22 -15.45 12.16
N LYS A 65 6.95 -14.32 12.83
CA LYS A 65 6.08 -14.27 14.01
C LYS A 65 4.61 -14.02 13.65
N GLY A 66 4.34 -13.57 12.42
CA GLY A 66 2.97 -13.38 11.91
C GLY A 66 2.24 -14.67 11.57
N ARG A 67 1.02 -14.52 11.09
CA ARG A 67 0.10 -15.62 10.74
C ARG A 67 0.77 -16.77 10.01
N CYS A 68 0.57 -18.00 10.49
CA CYS A 68 1.16 -19.23 9.93
C CYS A 68 2.69 -19.34 10.02
N GLY A 69 3.37 -18.42 10.71
CA GLY A 69 4.80 -18.51 10.99
C GLY A 69 5.72 -18.39 9.76
N HIS A 70 5.20 -17.88 8.64
CA HIS A 70 6.00 -17.78 7.41
C HIS A 70 6.89 -16.54 7.42
N LYS A 71 8.16 -16.73 7.05
CA LYS A 71 9.14 -15.65 6.89
C LYS A 71 9.00 -14.99 5.52
N TYR A 72 7.92 -14.26 5.32
CA TYR A 72 7.62 -13.59 4.06
C TYR A 72 7.70 -12.07 4.17
N HIS A 73 8.06 -11.45 3.05
CA HIS A 73 8.00 -10.00 2.93
C HIS A 73 6.56 -9.49 2.92
N THR A 74 6.41 -8.23 3.31
CA THR A 74 5.11 -7.56 3.33
C THR A 74 5.08 -6.42 2.32
N PHE A 75 3.98 -6.33 1.58
CA PHE A 75 3.70 -5.23 0.67
C PHE A 75 2.80 -4.19 1.33
N PHE A 76 3.13 -2.92 1.10
CA PHE A 76 2.33 -1.78 1.55
C PHE A 76 2.00 -0.86 0.37
N HIS A 77 0.74 -0.48 0.26
CA HIS A 77 0.24 0.39 -0.80
C HIS A 77 -0.30 1.67 -0.17
N THR A 78 0.15 2.81 -0.64
CA THR A 78 -0.30 4.11 -0.13
C THR A 78 -0.32 5.16 -1.24
N SER A 79 -1.21 6.13 -1.08
CA SER A 79 -1.25 7.34 -1.88
C SER A 79 -0.78 8.58 -1.14
N HIS A 80 -0.42 8.44 0.14
CA HIS A 80 -0.04 9.57 0.98
C HIS A 80 1.37 10.06 0.61
N PRO A 81 1.52 11.28 0.03
CA PRO A 81 2.79 11.71 -0.55
C PRO A 81 3.96 11.71 0.44
N GLN A 82 3.72 12.17 1.67
CA GLN A 82 4.75 12.19 2.72
C GLN A 82 5.17 10.79 3.15
N LEU A 83 4.23 9.82 3.15
CA LEU A 83 4.56 8.44 3.50
C LEU A 83 5.32 7.77 2.35
N CYS A 84 4.91 8.01 1.10
CA CYS A 84 5.69 7.58 -0.07
C CYS A 84 7.10 8.16 -0.07
N GLY A 85 7.25 9.44 0.31
CA GLY A 85 8.54 10.10 0.50
C GLY A 85 9.39 9.36 1.51
N TYR A 86 8.87 9.13 2.73
CA TYR A 86 9.57 8.36 3.75
C TYR A 86 10.01 6.97 3.26
N LEU A 87 9.08 6.20 2.68
CA LEU A 87 9.35 4.82 2.25
C LEU A 87 10.40 4.78 1.12
N ARG A 88 10.46 5.79 0.26
CA ARG A 88 11.46 5.86 -0.82
C ARG A 88 12.87 6.15 -0.30
N HIS A 89 13.01 6.97 0.73
CA HIS A 89 14.31 7.32 1.30
C HIS A 89 14.83 6.27 2.29
N SER A 90 13.97 5.39 2.79
CA SER A 90 14.34 4.32 3.71
C SER A 90 14.98 3.12 3.00
N ASN A 91 16.17 2.70 3.42
CA ASN A 91 16.84 1.48 2.95
C ASN A 91 16.06 0.17 3.27
N LYS A 92 15.15 0.22 4.26
CA LYS A 92 14.26 -0.89 4.64
C LYS A 92 13.18 -1.19 3.60
N TRP A 93 12.93 -0.31 2.64
CA TRP A 93 11.82 -0.44 1.71
C TRP A 93 12.32 -0.38 0.27
N LEU A 94 11.66 -1.17 -0.59
CA LEU A 94 11.84 -1.13 -2.03
C LEU A 94 10.55 -0.67 -2.68
N GLN A 95 10.59 0.41 -3.45
CA GLN A 95 9.45 0.79 -4.29
C GLN A 95 9.33 -0.19 -5.46
N THR A 96 8.22 -0.93 -5.53
CA THR A 96 8.01 -1.99 -6.55
C THR A 96 7.11 -1.54 -7.68
N ASN A 97 6.21 -0.59 -7.44
CA ASN A 97 5.31 -0.06 -8.46
C ASN A 97 4.90 1.38 -8.12
N ALA A 98 4.61 2.17 -9.15
CA ALA A 98 4.10 3.53 -9.04
C ALA A 98 3.17 3.79 -10.23
N MET A 99 1.86 3.86 -10.01
CA MET A 99 0.90 4.19 -11.09
C MET A 99 0.75 5.70 -11.26
N LEU A 100 1.86 6.43 -11.42
CA LEU A 100 1.88 7.90 -11.39
C LEU A 100 1.27 8.55 -12.65
N HIS A 101 0.95 7.79 -13.70
CA HIS A 101 0.31 8.29 -14.90
C HIS A 101 -0.88 7.41 -15.32
N GLY A 102 -1.75 7.98 -16.15
CA GLY A 102 -2.86 7.24 -16.74
C GLY A 102 -2.36 6.01 -17.52
N SER A 103 -3.18 4.96 -17.55
CA SER A 103 -2.87 3.74 -18.29
C SER A 103 -2.78 4.01 -19.79
N ASN A 104 -2.10 3.13 -20.54
CA ASN A 104 -2.05 3.22 -22.00
C ASN A 104 -3.48 3.22 -22.57
N LYS A 105 -3.84 4.31 -23.25
CA LYS A 105 -5.19 4.56 -23.78
C LYS A 105 -5.46 3.90 -25.13
N VAL A 106 -4.46 3.31 -25.79
CA VAL A 106 -4.56 2.76 -27.17
C VAL A 106 -5.75 1.83 -27.30
N ARG A 107 -5.85 0.80 -26.45
CA ARG A 107 -6.95 -0.17 -26.50
C ARG A 107 -8.34 0.48 -26.32
N SER A 108 -8.45 1.47 -25.43
CA SER A 108 -9.72 2.17 -25.21
C SER A 108 -10.08 3.09 -26.37
N LYS A 109 -9.08 3.75 -26.97
CA LYS A 109 -9.22 4.59 -28.15
C LYS A 109 -9.70 3.76 -29.34
N ASP A 110 -9.11 2.58 -29.56
CA ASP A 110 -9.51 1.68 -30.65
C ASP A 110 -10.95 1.18 -30.47
N SER A 111 -11.36 0.91 -29.23
CA SER A 111 -12.73 0.52 -28.91
C SER A 111 -13.73 1.65 -29.17
N ILE A 112 -13.40 2.89 -28.76
CA ILE A 112 -14.25 4.07 -28.98
C ILE A 112 -14.34 4.39 -30.47
N ASN A 113 -13.23 4.30 -31.22
CA ASN A 113 -13.23 4.52 -32.66
C ASN A 113 -14.13 3.50 -33.39
N ARG A 114 -14.14 2.24 -32.93
CA ARG A 114 -14.98 1.19 -33.51
C ARG A 114 -16.48 1.43 -33.31
N THR A 115 -16.89 1.97 -32.16
CA THR A 115 -18.31 2.11 -31.79
C THR A 115 -18.85 3.53 -31.94
N GLY A 116 -17.99 4.55 -31.91
CA GLY A 116 -18.36 5.96 -31.75
C GLY A 116 -18.70 6.73 -33.03
N LYS A 117 -18.80 6.07 -34.19
CA LYS A 117 -19.17 6.67 -35.49
C LYS A 117 -18.47 8.02 -35.80
N GLY A 118 -17.23 8.20 -35.34
CA GLY A 118 -16.44 9.40 -35.59
C GLY A 118 -16.78 10.64 -34.75
N THR A 119 -17.72 10.57 -33.80
CA THR A 119 -18.14 11.74 -32.99
C THR A 119 -17.18 12.05 -31.84
N ILE A 120 -16.48 11.04 -31.31
CA ILE A 120 -15.50 11.18 -30.23
C ILE A 120 -14.14 10.69 -30.74
N THR A 121 -13.21 11.62 -30.98
CA THR A 121 -11.87 11.35 -31.51
C THR A 121 -10.79 11.77 -30.51
N GLY A 122 -9.72 10.98 -30.38
CA GLY A 122 -8.58 11.29 -29.51
C GLY A 122 -8.77 10.98 -28.01
N CYS A 123 -9.91 10.41 -27.61
CA CYS A 123 -10.23 10.10 -26.21
C CYS A 123 -9.93 8.64 -25.84
N GLY A 124 -9.67 8.38 -24.56
CA GLY A 124 -9.51 7.03 -24.02
C GLY A 124 -9.66 7.02 -22.50
N TYR A 125 -10.16 5.91 -21.95
CA TYR A 125 -10.44 5.77 -20.52
C TYR A 125 -9.14 5.69 -19.70
N GLY A 126 -9.20 6.10 -18.43
CA GLY A 126 -8.11 5.88 -17.48
C GLY A 126 -6.96 6.91 -17.51
N GLY A 127 -7.21 8.13 -17.99
CA GLY A 127 -6.22 9.22 -18.02
C GLY A 127 -5.96 9.95 -16.70
N HIS A 128 -6.64 9.59 -15.61
CA HIS A 128 -6.54 10.28 -14.32
C HIS A 128 -5.30 9.82 -13.53
N PHE A 129 -4.66 10.77 -12.85
CA PHE A 129 -3.53 10.50 -11.96
C PHE A 129 -3.92 9.49 -10.86
N ARG A 130 -3.17 8.40 -10.72
CA ARG A 130 -3.34 7.44 -9.62
C ARG A 130 -2.16 7.59 -8.67
N ALA A 131 -2.35 8.33 -7.59
CA ALA A 131 -1.30 8.55 -6.59
C ALA A 131 -0.85 7.27 -5.84
N VAL A 132 -1.32 6.08 -6.22
CA VAL A 132 -1.05 4.83 -5.50
C VAL A 132 0.34 4.31 -5.86
N GLN A 133 1.17 4.13 -4.84
CA GLN A 133 2.51 3.57 -4.92
C GLN A 133 2.59 2.31 -4.07
N ALA A 134 3.34 1.33 -4.54
CA ALA A 134 3.54 0.04 -3.89
C ALA A 134 4.98 -0.10 -3.42
N PHE A 135 5.14 -0.57 -2.19
CA PHE A 135 6.43 -0.79 -1.54
C PHE A 135 6.49 -2.19 -0.95
N LYS A 136 7.69 -2.79 -0.97
CA LYS A 136 8.02 -4.08 -0.36
C LYS A 136 9.00 -3.85 0.79
N TYR A 137 8.69 -4.36 1.97
CA TYR A 137 9.60 -4.30 3.11
C TYR A 137 10.74 -5.31 2.98
N LEU A 138 11.97 -4.89 3.22
CA LEU A 138 13.20 -5.68 3.10
C LEU A 138 13.85 -6.02 4.45
N GLY A 139 13.63 -5.22 5.50
CA GLY A 139 14.21 -5.46 6.85
C GLY A 139 15.72 -5.23 6.96
N LYS A 140 16.28 -4.30 6.18
CA LYS A 140 17.71 -3.95 6.20
C LYS A 140 18.11 -3.06 7.38
#